data_AF-A0A7C7CS05-F1
#
_entry.id   AF-A0A7C7CS05-F1
#
_cell.length_a   1.000
_cell.length_b   1.000
_cell.length_c   1.000
_cell.angle_alpha   90.00
_cell.angle_beta   90.00
_cell.angle_gamma   90.00
#
_symmetry.space_group_name_H-M   'P 1'
#
loop_
_entity.id
_entity.type
_entity.pdbx_description
1 polymer ?
#
loop_
_entity_poly.entity_id
_entity_poly.type
_entity_poly.pdbx_seq_one_letter_code
_entity_poly.pdbx_strand_id
1 'polypeptide(L)' 'MPPLTKDGLAEFLTNQPHLMKLATLTPEGWPYVVPVWYDYNGESFTVAGRSRARWVANIRENHRVSVC' A
#
# COMPACT_ATOMS: atom_id res chain seq x y z
N MET A 1 -0.82 -21.95 -2.99
CA MET A 1 -2.23 -21.49 -2.97
C MET A 1 -2.58 -20.97 -4.35
N PRO A 2 -3.74 -21.31 -4.90
CA PRO A 2 -4.21 -20.70 -6.15
C PRO A 2 -4.49 -19.20 -5.93
N PRO A 3 -4.40 -18.37 -6.99
CA PRO A 3 -4.83 -16.97 -6.93
C PRO A 3 -6.31 -16.85 -6.55
N LEU A 4 -6.68 -15.77 -5.86
CA LEU A 4 -8.08 -15.45 -5.59
C LEU A 4 -8.84 -15.15 -6.89
N THR A 5 -10.13 -15.45 -6.90
CA THR A 5 -11.05 -14.91 -7.92
C THR A 5 -11.17 -13.40 -7.76
N LYS A 6 -11.71 -12.70 -8.77
CA LYS A 6 -11.94 -11.25 -8.67
C LYS A 6 -12.84 -10.89 -7.47
N ASP A 7 -13.92 -11.64 -7.28
CA ASP A 7 -14.86 -11.41 -6.18
C ASP A 7 -14.21 -11.73 -4.82
N GLY A 8 -13.44 -12.82 -4.74
CA GLY A 8 -12.71 -13.17 -3.52
C GLY A 8 -11.61 -12.17 -3.18
N LEU A 9 -10.97 -11.55 -4.20
CA LEU A 9 -10.02 -10.47 -3.98
C LEU A 9 -10.73 -9.21 -3.48
N ALA A 10 -11.85 -8.83 -4.08
CA ALA A 10 -12.63 -7.68 -3.62
C ALA A 10 -13.07 -7.85 -2.16
N GLU A 11 -13.62 -9.02 -1.81
CA GLU A 11 -14.02 -9.36 -0.44
C GLU A 11 -12.83 -9.29 0.54
N PHE A 12 -11.67 -9.83 0.14
CA PHE A 12 -10.47 -9.77 0.97
C PHE A 12 -10.01 -8.33 1.22
N LEU A 13 -10.09 -7.45 0.22
CA LEU A 13 -9.63 -6.07 0.34
C LEU A 13 -10.61 -5.16 1.11
N THR A 14 -11.92 -5.47 1.11
CA THR A 14 -12.94 -4.60 1.74
C THR A 14 -13.47 -5.10 3.08
N ASN A 15 -13.43 -6.40 3.37
CA ASN A 15 -14.11 -6.99 4.54
C ASN A 15 -13.17 -7.62 5.58
N GLN A 16 -11.85 -7.51 5.41
CA GLN A 16 -10.82 -8.02 6.33
C GLN A 16 -10.09 -6.88 7.04
N PRO A 17 -9.25 -7.15 8.08
CA PRO A 17 -8.47 -6.11 8.73
C PRO A 17 -7.62 -5.33 7.71
N HIS A 18 -7.83 -4.02 7.65
CA HIS A 18 -7.26 -3.15 6.62
C HIS A 18 -5.79 -2.80 6.88
N LEU A 19 -4.92 -3.79 7.09
CA LEU A 19 -3.49 -3.58 7.28
C LEU A 19 -2.71 -4.09 6.07
N MET A 20 -2.01 -3.21 5.37
CA MET A 20 -1.11 -3.55 4.27
C MET A 20 0.34 -3.21 4.62
N LYS A 21 1.29 -3.87 3.95
CA LYS A 21 2.70 -3.43 3.92
C LYS A 21 2.91 -2.56 2.70
N LEU A 22 3.20 -1.28 2.89
CA LEU A 22 3.54 -0.35 1.82
C LEU A 22 5.06 -0.28 1.66
N ALA A 23 5.56 -0.68 0.48
CA ALA A 23 6.94 -0.55 0.09
C ALA A 23 7.13 0.68 -0.82
N THR A 24 8.15 1.48 -0.50
CA THR A 24 8.60 2.66 -1.25
C THR A 24 10.09 2.56 -1.52
N LEU A 25 10.64 3.42 -2.37
CA LEU A 25 12.09 3.50 -2.61
C LEU A 25 12.70 4.68 -1.84
N THR A 26 13.81 4.45 -1.14
CA THR A 26 14.63 5.56 -0.61
C THR A 26 15.30 6.30 -1.78
N PRO A 27 15.85 7.51 -1.56
CA PRO A 27 16.61 8.23 -2.59
C PRO A 27 17.75 7.41 -3.21
N GLU A 28 18.34 6.50 -2.44
CA GLU A 28 19.42 5.59 -2.86
C GLU A 28 18.89 4.34 -3.58
N GLY A 29 17.57 4.17 -3.70
CA GLY A 29 16.93 3.05 -4.38
C GLY A 29 16.67 1.81 -3.52
N TRP A 30 16.90 1.87 -2.21
CA TRP A 30 16.61 0.75 -1.30
C TRP A 30 15.12 0.66 -0.96
N PRO A 31 14.58 -0.54 -0.69
CA PRO A 31 13.20 -0.68 -0.26
C PRO A 31 13.01 -0.18 1.18
N TYR A 32 12.00 0.65 1.39
CA TYR A 32 11.52 1.11 2.69
C TYR A 32 10.06 0.68 2.89
N VAL A 33 9.83 -0.22 3.85
CA VAL A 33 8.54 -0.89 4.06
C VAL A 33 7.92 -0.49 5.40
N VAL A 34 6.65 -0.08 5.38
CA VAL A 34 5.89 0.31 6.58
C VAL A 34 4.51 -0.32 6.60
N PRO A 35 3.96 -0.68 7.78
CA PRO A 35 2.56 -1.05 7.91
C PRO A 35 1.69 0.21 7.81
N VAL A 36 0.66 0.18 6.98
CA VAL A 36 -0.33 1.26 6.88
C VAL A 36 -1.74 0.70 6.86
N TRP A 37 -2.65 1.49 7.42
CA TRP A 37 -4.07 1.24 7.25
C TRP A 37 -4.50 1.78 5.90
N TYR A 38 -5.45 1.11 5.25
CA TYR A 38 -5.95 1.51 3.95
C TYR A 38 -7.47 1.49 3.86
N ASP A 39 -7.98 2.19 2.85
CA ASP A 39 -9.33 2.02 2.32
C ASP A 39 -9.22 1.61 0.84
N TYR A 40 -10.07 0.70 0.40
CA TYR A 40 -10.09 0.21 -0.99
C TYR A 40 -11.48 0.39 -1.60
N ASN A 41 -11.56 1.16 -2.69
CA ASN A 41 -12.82 1.52 -3.32
C ASN A 41 -13.18 0.66 -4.56
N GLY A 42 -12.48 -0.46 -4.78
CA GLY A 42 -12.64 -1.30 -5.97
C GLY A 42 -11.68 -0.98 -7.12
N GLU A 43 -10.96 0.14 -7.03
CA GLU A 43 -9.99 0.56 -8.06
C GLU A 43 -8.64 0.96 -7.45
N SER A 44 -8.67 1.64 -6.32
CA SER A 44 -7.49 2.29 -5.73
C SER A 44 -7.43 2.13 -4.22
N PHE A 45 -6.21 2.18 -3.70
CA PHE A 45 -5.93 2.20 -2.27
C PHE A 45 -5.74 3.64 -1.81
N THR A 46 -6.49 4.05 -0.79
CA THR A 46 -6.29 5.31 -0.09
C THR A 46 -5.58 5.05 1.23
N VAL A 47 -4.48 5.77 1.49
CA VAL A 47 -3.69 5.68 2.72
C VAL A 47 -3.47 7.06 3.32
N ALA A 48 -3.59 7.17 4.65
CA ALA A 48 -3.40 8.45 5.35
C ALA A 48 -1.91 8.72 5.64
N GLY A 49 -1.30 9.60 4.87
CA GLY A 49 0.10 10.00 5.03
C GLY A 49 0.28 11.24 5.92
N ARG A 50 0.96 11.08 7.07
CA ARG A 50 1.41 12.23 7.85
C ARG A 50 2.51 12.96 7.09
N SER A 51 2.49 14.30 7.10
CA SER A 51 3.43 15.15 6.34
C SER A 51 4.91 14.89 6.62
N ARG A 52 5.25 14.39 7.82
CA ARG A 52 6.63 14.04 8.24
C ARG A 52 6.98 12.56 8.07
N ALA A 53 6.08 11.73 7.55
CA ALA A 53 6.38 10.33 7.34
C ALA A 53 7.38 10.15 6.19
N ARG A 54 8.45 9.39 6.43
CA ARG A 54 9.52 9.18 5.42
C ARG A 54 8.98 8.60 4.12
N TRP A 55 8.06 7.63 4.21
CA TRP A 55 7.45 7.01 3.03
C TRP A 55 6.65 8.01 2.18
N VAL A 56 6.09 9.08 2.76
CA VAL A 56 5.41 10.14 2.00
C VAL A 56 6.43 10.95 1.18
N ALA A 57 7.59 11.27 1.77
CA ALA A 57 8.67 11.93 1.04
C ALA A 57 9.23 11.01 -0.07
N ASN A 58 9.44 9.72 0.22
CA ASN A 58 9.86 8.73 -0.76
C ASN A 58 8.90 8.67 -1.96
N ILE A 59 7.58 8.63 -1.73
CA ILE A 59 6.58 8.60 -2.81
C ILE A 59 6.60 9.88 -3.63
N ARG A 60 6.83 11.05 -3.02
CA ARG A 60 6.92 12.33 -3.75
C ARG A 60 8.13 12.40 -4.68
N GLU A 61 9.24 11.78 -4.29
CA GLU A 61 10.45 11.69 -5.12
C GLU A 61 10.35 10.58 -6.17
N ASN A 62 9.79 9.43 -5.81
CA ASN A 62 9.61 8.29 -6.68
C ASN A 62 8.24 7.65 -6.49
N HIS A 63 7.38 7.78 -7.50
CA HIS A 63 5.97 7.35 -7.42
C HIS A 63 5.79 5.82 -7.44
N ARG A 64 6.86 5.03 -7.64
CA ARG A 64 6.77 3.57 -7.68
C ARG A 64 6.59 3.01 -6.27
N VAL A 65 5.56 2.19 -6.09
CA VAL A 65 5.21 1.55 -4.82
C VAL A 65 4.83 0.09 -5.04
N SER A 66 4.85 -0.68 -3.95
CA SER A 66 4.27 -2.03 -3.92
C SER A 66 3.51 -2.23 -2.61
N VAL A 67 2.44 -3.03 -2.64
CA VAL A 67 1.61 -3.36 -1.48
C VAL A 67 1.35 -4.86 -1.42
N CYS A 68 1.30 -5.42 -0.23
CA CYS A 68 0.89 -6.81 0.03
C CYS A 68 0.18 -6.95 1.37
#